data_AF-A0A7J9F904-F1
#
_entry.id   AF-A0A7J9F904-F1
#
_cell.length_a   1.000
_cell.length_b   1.000
_cell.length_c   1.000
_cell.angle_alpha   90.00
_cell.angle_beta   90.00
_cell.angle_gamma   90.00
#
_symmetry.space_group_name_H-M   'P 1'
#
loop_
_entity.id
_entity.type
_entity.pdbx_description
1 polymer ?
#
loop_
_entity_poly.entity_id
_entity_poly.type
_entity_poly.pdbx_seq_one_letter_code
_entity_poly.pdbx_strand_id
1 'polypeptide(L)'
;MASSNTTTPWLQRQEDHTAKVKAVAWCLLQGSLLASSGGKSDRCVRFRNMHTGTCLKSVDTNSQVCALLLNKHKPELLSTHVDETLQLWNVLKTPKLAARHESKLKLESFPNVARI
;
A
#
# COMPACT_ATOMS: atom_id res chain seq x y z
N MET A 1 37.18 19.06 -19.85
CA MET A 1 37.08 17.69 -19.31
C MET A 1 35.65 17.47 -18.88
N ALA A 2 34.98 16.46 -19.44
CA ALA A 2 33.53 16.27 -19.33
C ALA A 2 33.13 15.77 -17.94
N SER A 3 32.20 16.48 -17.29
CA SER A 3 31.49 15.99 -16.11
C SER A 3 30.45 14.98 -16.56
N SER A 4 30.67 13.70 -16.25
CA SER A 4 29.76 12.61 -16.55
C SER A 4 28.49 12.73 -15.68
N ASN A 5 27.43 13.31 -16.25
CA ASN A 5 26.08 13.22 -15.70
C ASN A 5 25.62 11.76 -15.70
N THR A 6 25.78 11.07 -14.56
CA THR A 6 25.10 9.80 -14.33
C THR A 6 23.65 10.09 -13.94
N THR A 7 22.78 10.20 -14.94
CA THR A 7 21.34 10.38 -14.73
C THR A 7 20.77 9.09 -14.14
N THR A 8 20.49 9.08 -12.84
CA THR A 8 19.84 7.93 -12.21
C THR A 8 18.43 7.74 -12.82
N PRO A 9 18.04 6.53 -13.24
CA PRO A 9 16.79 6.30 -13.96
C PRO A 9 15.52 6.32 -13.08
N TRP A 10 15.66 6.45 -11.76
CA TRP A 10 14.53 6.49 -10.81
C TRP A 10 14.16 7.92 -10.43
N LEU A 11 12.86 8.22 -10.36
CA LEU A 11 12.35 9.54 -9.97
C LEU A 11 12.52 9.80 -8.46
N GLN A 12 12.18 8.80 -7.64
CA GLN A 12 12.15 8.95 -6.19
C GLN A 12 12.48 7.62 -5.52
N ARG A 13 13.27 7.67 -4.45
CA ARG A 13 13.61 6.54 -3.59
C ARG A 13 13.15 6.83 -2.17
N GLN A 14 12.57 5.83 -1.50
CA GLN A 14 12.08 5.97 -0.13
C GLN A 14 12.56 4.81 0.72
N GLU A 15 13.07 5.15 1.90
CA GLU A 15 13.77 4.22 2.79
C GLU A 15 13.12 4.12 4.17
N ASP A 16 11.89 4.63 4.31
CA ASP A 16 11.24 4.68 5.62
C ASP A 16 10.73 3.30 6.10
N HIS A 17 10.60 2.32 5.19
CA HIS A 17 10.23 0.97 5.59
C HIS A 17 11.42 0.26 6.24
N THR A 18 11.24 -0.14 7.49
CA THR A 18 12.25 -0.88 8.27
C THR A 18 12.33 -2.37 7.87
N ALA A 19 11.49 -2.80 6.93
CA ALA A 19 11.40 -4.17 6.45
C ALA A 19 11.13 -4.22 4.94
N LYS A 20 11.16 -5.44 4.37
CA LYS A 20 10.80 -5.68 2.97
C LYS A 20 9.40 -5.14 2.67
N VAL A 21 9.27 -4.32 1.64
CA VAL A 21 7.97 -3.87 1.12
C VAL A 21 7.32 -5.05 0.40
N LYS A 22 6.10 -5.41 0.79
CA LYS A 22 5.39 -6.58 0.21
C LYS A 22 4.21 -6.19 -0.65
N ALA A 23 3.59 -5.04 -0.39
CA ALA A 23 2.48 -4.58 -1.19
C ALA A 23 2.57 -3.08 -1.45
N VAL A 24 2.11 -2.71 -2.63
CA VAL A 24 2.00 -1.33 -3.10
C VAL A 24 0.69 -1.17 -3.85
N ALA A 25 0.03 -0.04 -3.68
CA ALA A 25 -1.24 0.26 -4.36
C ALA A 25 -1.30 1.74 -4.72
N TRP A 26 -1.52 2.02 -6.00
CA TRP A 26 -1.67 3.37 -6.53
C TRP A 26 -3.12 3.82 -6.54
N CYS A 27 -3.36 5.07 -6.10
CA CYS A 27 -4.65 5.72 -6.26
C CYS A 27 -4.77 6.38 -7.62
N LEU A 28 -5.74 5.93 -8.42
CA LEU A 28 -6.05 6.55 -9.71
C LEU A 28 -6.94 7.79 -9.57
N LEU A 29 -7.78 7.84 -8.52
CA LEU A 29 -8.68 8.97 -8.24
C LEU A 29 -7.91 10.21 -7.74
N GLN A 30 -6.81 9.98 -7.02
CA GLN A 30 -5.81 10.98 -6.67
C GLN A 30 -4.48 10.48 -7.25
N GLY A 31 -4.21 10.79 -8.52
CA GLY A 31 -3.08 10.26 -9.31
C GLY A 31 -1.67 10.50 -8.75
N SER A 32 -1.56 11.07 -7.55
CA SER A 32 -0.32 11.25 -6.81
C SER A 32 -0.28 10.46 -5.50
N LEU A 33 -1.33 9.75 -5.10
CA LEU A 33 -1.36 9.01 -3.84
C LEU A 33 -0.90 7.56 -4.03
N LEU A 34 0.15 7.18 -3.31
CA LEU A 34 0.68 5.82 -3.21
C LEU A 34 0.47 5.28 -1.80
N ALA A 35 -0.06 4.08 -1.69
CA ALA A 35 -0.02 3.28 -0.47
C ALA A 35 1.06 2.21 -0.59
N SER A 36 1.84 2.02 0.46
CA SER A 36 2.92 1.04 0.54
C SER A 36 2.86 0.35 1.89
N SER A 37 3.11 -0.95 1.94
CA SER A 37 3.12 -1.69 3.19
C SER A 37 4.42 -2.44 3.43
N GLY A 38 4.86 -2.40 4.68
CA GLY A 38 6.02 -3.13 5.15
C GLY A 38 5.67 -4.53 5.64
N GLY A 39 6.66 -5.42 5.54
CA GLY A 39 6.56 -6.81 5.99
C GLY A 39 6.60 -6.95 7.52
N LYS A 40 6.92 -8.17 7.97
CA LYS A 40 6.79 -8.62 9.37
C LYS A 40 7.36 -7.67 10.43
N SER A 41 8.50 -7.03 10.16
CA SER A 41 9.17 -6.15 11.13
C SER A 41 8.65 -4.70 11.10
N ASP A 42 8.10 -4.24 9.97
CA ASP A 42 7.66 -2.85 9.81
C ASP A 42 6.16 -2.70 10.12
N ARG A 43 5.31 -3.63 9.68
CA ARG A 43 3.85 -3.69 9.99
C ARG A 43 3.10 -2.38 9.75
N CYS A 44 3.66 -1.50 8.92
CA CYS A 44 3.11 -0.19 8.66
C CYS A 44 2.56 -0.10 7.25
N VAL A 45 1.39 0.52 7.11
CA VAL A 45 0.89 1.04 5.84
C VAL A 45 1.20 2.53 5.78
N ARG A 46 2.01 2.93 4.80
CA ARG A 46 2.40 4.31 4.55
C ARG A 46 1.71 4.84 3.30
N PHE A 47 1.02 5.96 3.46
CA PHE A 47 0.36 6.74 2.43
C PHE A 47 1.21 7.94 2.07
N ARG A 48 1.41 8.15 0.78
CA ARG A 48 2.39 9.12 0.30
C ARG A 48 1.91 9.85 -0.92
N ASN A 49 2.31 11.11 -1.00
CA ASN A 49 2.16 11.87 -2.22
C ASN A 49 3.44 11.69 -3.06
N MET A 50 3.33 11.05 -4.23
CA MET A 50 4.42 10.80 -5.18
C MET A 50 4.81 12.06 -5.96
N HIS A 51 3.97 13.08 -6.02
CA HIS A 51 4.30 14.35 -6.66
C HIS A 51 5.23 15.19 -5.76
N THR A 52 4.98 15.21 -4.45
CA THR A 52 5.76 15.98 -3.47
C THR A 52 6.79 15.14 -2.72
N GLY A 53 6.72 13.80 -2.82
CA GLY A 53 7.52 12.85 -2.06
C GLY A 53 7.19 12.76 -0.57
N THR A 54 6.17 13.48 -0.10
CA THR A 54 5.86 13.58 1.32
C THR A 54 5.07 12.37 1.83
N CYS A 55 5.41 11.90 3.02
CA CYS A 55 4.61 10.93 3.75
C CYS A 55 3.38 11.65 4.32
N LEU A 56 2.19 11.33 3.80
CA LEU A 56 0.94 11.91 4.27
C LEU A 56 0.51 11.24 5.58
N LYS A 57 0.71 9.92 5.66
CA LYS A 57 0.34 9.16 6.86
C LYS A 57 1.11 7.85 6.95
N SER A 58 1.46 7.47 8.17
CA SER A 58 1.94 6.14 8.51
C SER A 58 0.99 5.55 9.54
N VAL A 59 0.54 4.32 9.33
CA VAL A 59 -0.34 3.61 10.26
C VAL A 59 0.27 2.26 10.56
N ASP A 60 0.54 1.99 11.84
CA ASP A 60 0.90 0.66 12.30
C ASP A 60 -0.36 -0.20 12.35
N THR A 61 -0.35 -1.31 11.61
CA THR A 61 -1.48 -2.23 11.52
C THR A 61 -1.40 -3.36 12.53
N ASN A 62 -0.37 -3.38 13.40
CA ASN A 62 -0.07 -4.40 14.40
C ASN A 62 0.14 -5.83 13.85
N SER A 63 0.00 -6.01 12.55
CA SER A 63 0.10 -7.28 11.84
C SER A 63 0.85 -7.10 10.52
N GLN A 64 1.45 -8.18 10.03
CA GLN A 64 2.15 -8.17 8.76
C GLN A 64 1.13 -8.00 7.63
N VAL A 65 1.30 -6.93 6.83
CA VAL A 65 0.49 -6.72 5.64
C VAL A 65 1.00 -7.60 4.50
N CYS A 66 0.08 -8.33 3.88
CA CYS A 66 0.36 -9.22 2.76
C CYS A 66 0.03 -8.59 1.42
N ALA A 67 -1.13 -7.94 1.31
CA ALA A 67 -1.58 -7.29 0.09
C ALA A 67 -2.33 -5.99 0.39
N LEU A 68 -2.32 -5.10 -0.59
CA LEU A 68 -3.08 -3.86 -0.61
C LEU A 68 -3.89 -3.84 -1.90
N LEU A 69 -5.19 -3.58 -1.80
CA LEU A 69 -6.10 -3.48 -2.94
C LEU A 69 -6.84 -2.16 -2.85
N LEU A 70 -6.74 -1.34 -3.90
CA LEU A 70 -7.51 -0.10 -3.98
C LEU A 70 -8.75 -0.28 -4.84
N ASN A 71 -9.86 0.30 -4.38
CA ASN A 71 -11.08 0.41 -5.15
C ASN A 71 -10.91 1.43 -6.29
N LYS A 72 -11.38 1.08 -7.49
CA LYS A 72 -11.31 1.94 -8.68
C LYS A 72 -12.38 3.05 -8.68
N HIS A 73 -13.50 2.81 -8.01
CA HIS A 73 -14.66 3.69 -8.02
C HIS A 73 -14.76 4.56 -6.77
N LYS A 74 -14.16 4.12 -5.67
CA LYS A 74 -14.19 4.81 -4.37
C LYS A 74 -12.78 4.98 -3.83
N PRO A 75 -12.55 6.01 -3.01
CA PRO A 75 -11.30 6.21 -2.29
C PRO A 75 -11.15 5.25 -1.11
N GLU A 76 -11.17 3.95 -1.39
CA GLU A 76 -11.11 2.89 -0.39
C GLU A 76 -9.93 1.98 -0.68
N LEU A 77 -9.12 1.71 0.34
CA LEU A 77 -8.01 0.77 0.30
C LEU A 77 -8.30 -0.37 1.26
N LEU A 78 -8.20 -1.61 0.78
CA LEU A 78 -8.27 -2.81 1.58
C LEU A 78 -6.86 -3.32 1.82
N SER A 79 -6.51 -3.57 3.08
CA SER A 79 -5.26 -4.25 3.44
C SER A 79 -5.56 -5.63 4.01
N THR A 80 -4.85 -6.63 3.53
CA THR A 80 -4.92 -8.01 4.04
C THR A 80 -3.74 -8.29 4.95
N HIS A 81 -4.00 -9.00 6.05
CA HIS A 81 -3.03 -9.24 7.11
C HIS A 81 -2.79 -10.73 7.35
N VAL A 82 -1.67 -11.06 7.99
CA VAL A 82 -1.34 -12.44 8.37
C VAL A 82 -2.21 -12.96 9.52
N ASP A 83 -2.77 -12.07 10.34
CA ASP A 83 -3.66 -12.40 11.47
C ASP A 83 -5.10 -12.71 11.04
N GLU A 84 -5.30 -13.06 9.76
CA GLU A 84 -6.60 -13.37 9.16
C GLU A 84 -7.58 -12.18 9.14
N THR A 85 -7.09 -10.97 9.45
CA THR A 85 -7.93 -9.76 9.41
C THR A 85 -7.85 -9.03 8.07
N LEU A 86 -8.95 -8.34 7.76
CA LEU A 86 -9.06 -7.39 6.67
C LEU A 86 -9.36 -6.02 7.24
N GLN A 87 -8.60 -5.01 6.84
CA GLN A 87 -8.81 -3.63 7.28
C GLN A 87 -9.11 -2.75 6.08
N LEU A 88 -10.25 -2.05 6.13
CA LEU A 88 -10.68 -1.11 5.12
C LEU A 88 -10.34 0.33 5.55
N TRP A 89 -9.69 1.05 4.65
CA TRP A 89 -9.20 2.40 4.86
C TRP A 89 -9.87 3.34 3.87
N ASN A 90 -10.40 4.47 4.35
CA ASN A 90 -10.73 5.57 3.46
C ASN A 90 -9.45 6.37 3.21
N VAL A 91 -9.07 6.54 1.93
CA VAL A 91 -7.82 7.23 1.58
C VAL A 91 -8.00 8.74 1.47
N LEU A 92 -9.22 9.24 1.27
CA LEU A 92 -9.53 10.67 1.15
C LEU A 92 -9.97 11.30 2.48
N LYS A 93 -10.80 10.60 3.25
CA LYS A 93 -11.10 10.98 4.63
C LYS A 93 -10.11 10.23 5.49
N THR A 94 -9.33 10.95 6.30
CA THR A 94 -8.41 10.42 7.32
C THR A 94 -8.69 8.96 7.62
N PRO A 95 -7.77 8.01 7.36
CA PRO A 95 -8.10 6.60 7.48
C PRO A 95 -8.41 6.30 8.93
N LYS A 96 -9.70 6.30 9.25
CA LYS A 96 -10.31 5.82 10.48
C LYS A 96 -10.84 4.45 10.10
N LEU A 97 -10.38 3.47 10.86
CA LEU A 97 -10.65 2.05 10.70
C LEU A 97 -12.16 1.82 10.54
N ALA A 98 -12.60 1.44 9.35
CA ALA A 98 -13.81 0.65 9.20
C ALA A 98 -13.39 -0.81 9.43
N ALA A 99 -13.05 -1.13 10.68
CA ALA A 99 -12.85 -2.51 11.08
C ALA A 99 -14.22 -3.17 11.19
N ARG A 100 -14.41 -4.23 10.40
CA ARG A 100 -15.20 -5.45 10.67
C ARG A 100 -16.02 -5.88 9.46
N HIS A 101 -15.48 -6.86 8.74
CA HIS A 101 -16.27 -7.91 8.12
C HIS A 101 -15.47 -9.21 8.25
N GLU A 102 -15.73 -9.97 9.31
CA GLU A 102 -15.31 -11.37 9.42
C GLU A 102 -16.22 -12.18 8.49
N SER A 103 -15.92 -12.21 7.21
CA SER A 103 -16.47 -13.22 6.33
C SER A 103 -15.36 -14.21 6.08
N LYS A 104 -15.63 -15.44 6.49
CA LYS A 104 -14.91 -16.65 6.08
C LYS A 104 -14.98 -16.69 4.55
N LEU A 105 -14.07 -15.99 3.87
CA LEU A 105 -14.02 -15.93 2.42
C LEU A 105 -13.61 -17.32 1.95
N LYS A 106 -14.62 -18.15 1.64
CA LYS A 106 -14.45 -19.37 0.87
C LYS A 106 -13.82 -18.93 -0.44
N LEU A 107 -12.56 -19.31 -0.65
CA LEU A 107 -11.83 -19.05 -1.88
C LEU A 107 -12.63 -19.68 -3.03
N GLU A 108 -13.47 -18.91 -3.71
CA GLU A 108 -13.97 -19.33 -5.01
C GLU A 108 -12.86 -19.06 -6.02
N SER A 109 -12.39 -20.15 -6.62
CA SER A 109 -11.37 -20.17 -7.65
C SER A 109 -11.79 -19.28 -8.81
N PHE A 110 -11.17 -18.11 -8.94
CA PHE A 110 -11.24 -17.34 -10.19
C PHE A 110 -10.30 -17.99 -11.21
N PRO A 111 -10.82 -18.59 -12.30
CA PRO A 111 -9.96 -19.02 -13.39
C PRO A 111 -9.43 -17.75 -14.09
N ASN A 112 -8.13 -17.69 -14.32
CA ASN A 112 -7.40 -16.62 -15.03
C ASN A 112 -7.00 -15.37 -14.24
N VAL A 113 -6.16 -15.54 -13.22
CA VAL A 113 -5.13 -14.52 -12.96
C VAL A 113 -3.76 -15.20 -12.98
N ALA A 114 -2.99 -14.90 -14.02
CA ALA A 114 -1.61 -15.34 -14.16
C ALA A 114 -0.80 -14.87 -12.94
N ARG A 115 -0.21 -15.84 -12.24
CA ARG A 115 0.87 -15.59 -11.28
C ARG A 115 2.07 -15.06 -12.06
N ILE A 116 2.56 -13.88 -11.67
CA ILE A 116 3.94 -13.47 -11.88
C ILE A 116 4.72 -13.88 -10.63
#